data_AF-A0A3A5WX24-F1
#
_entry.id   AF-A0A3A5WX24-F1
#
_cell.length_a   1.000
_cell.length_b   1.000
_cell.length_c   1.000
_cell.angle_alpha   90.00
_cell.angle_beta   90.00
_cell.angle_gamma   90.00
#
_symmetry.space_group_name_H-M   'P 1'
#
loop_
_entity.id
_entity.type
_entity.pdbx_description
1 polymer ?
#
loop_
_entity_poly.entity_id
_entity_poly.type
_entity_poly.pdbx_seq_one_letter_code
_entity_poly.pdbx_strand_id
1 'polypeptide(L)'
;MLVMSRGDDFGAIRFGGTLRPSQVASSTIIRRKLDEGERRLLVVAPPGSGKTVLGLYVWTDLVRKPALVLSPNSAIQSQWVARAEELFELDGRESELSTTGKEPGILTSLTYQSVTMPQPRDEGLDPEAMELWVNDLIDKSEAEDEEQARAWILDLRDSNDEVFNERRSFYRKKVRDDLVAHGNALFVLHSSAKATLSALKDAGVGLIILDECHHLLHHWGKVLDEVRTFLGDPIVLGLTATPPDPTDVDEEDYARYTDFFGEVDYEVPVPALVRDANLAPYQDLAYFVRPSEPEIEYIAGVADGFSELLVDLAKGPGPDAEKNRLPGLDDWLVDVLGSRRLPTGVASSWDAFERRDGALADHGRLYLLRQGRSMPPEVPDPGPALLASPLSETMLMVPLIDRYIRHGLMRSESKADHALAEKAKKQLMLYGIQVTQTGTRPCAAPVTRVLAYSEGKRIALKHILETEMQTLGDGIRAVIVTDFERTSSTALVENVLDDEAGGAIAVFRELLTSEAVDRLDPILMTGSTVLVDDDLVPRLLPRMKAWVDQEQLVVRFEDQVLDGYHRIRGIGKDWVPRNYTRMLTELFQEGVTKCIVGTRGLLGEGWDASRINVLVDLTTVTT
;
A
#
# COMPACT_ATOMS: atom_id res chain seq x y z
N MET A 1 -8.31 -44.56 -38.38
CA MET A 1 -8.60 -44.46 -36.94
C MET A 1 -8.92 -42.99 -36.69
N LEU A 2 -10.20 -42.66 -36.59
CA LEU A 2 -10.66 -41.27 -36.43
C LEU A 2 -10.12 -40.71 -35.12
N VAL A 3 -9.48 -39.54 -35.20
CA VAL A 3 -9.17 -38.70 -34.05
C VAL A 3 -10.50 -38.16 -33.55
N MET A 4 -11.00 -38.71 -32.43
CA MET A 4 -12.14 -38.15 -31.72
C MET A 4 -11.72 -36.81 -31.13
N SER A 5 -12.47 -35.76 -31.47
CA SER A 5 -12.38 -34.43 -30.87
C SER A 5 -12.63 -34.52 -29.35
N ARG A 6 -11.72 -34.00 -28.53
CA ARG A 6 -11.91 -33.74 -27.09
C ARG A 6 -12.92 -32.59 -26.86
N GLY A 7 -14.15 -32.74 -27.35
CA GLY A 7 -15.27 -31.85 -27.05
C GLY A 7 -16.24 -32.57 -26.14
N ASP A 8 -16.00 -32.50 -24.82
CA ASP A 8 -16.94 -32.70 -23.68
C ASP A 8 -16.22 -33.22 -22.41
N ASP A 9 -15.03 -32.70 -22.09
CA ASP A 9 -14.26 -33.08 -20.89
C ASP A 9 -14.53 -32.14 -19.68
N PHE A 10 -15.53 -31.27 -19.75
CA PHE A 10 -15.88 -30.35 -18.64
C PHE A 10 -16.82 -31.01 -17.61
N GLY A 11 -17.56 -32.04 -18.01
CA GLY A 11 -18.55 -32.71 -17.15
C GLY A 11 -19.85 -31.91 -16.98
N ALA A 12 -20.76 -32.43 -16.15
CA ALA A 12 -22.06 -31.83 -15.87
C ALA A 12 -22.01 -30.72 -14.79
N ILE A 13 -20.88 -30.02 -14.69
CA ILE A 13 -20.69 -28.94 -13.72
C ILE A 13 -21.66 -27.80 -14.02
N ARG A 14 -22.39 -27.34 -12.99
CA ARG A 14 -23.38 -26.26 -13.10
C ARG A 14 -23.67 -25.60 -11.76
N PHE A 15 -24.24 -24.41 -11.81
CA PHE A 15 -24.75 -23.75 -10.60
C PHE A 15 -25.98 -24.48 -10.04
N GLY A 16 -25.96 -24.79 -8.74
CA GLY A 16 -27.07 -25.47 -8.05
C GLY A 16 -28.15 -24.52 -7.50
N GLY A 17 -27.92 -23.21 -7.54
CA GLY A 17 -28.77 -22.20 -6.93
C GLY A 17 -29.63 -21.40 -7.91
N THR A 18 -30.23 -20.32 -7.40
CA THR A 18 -30.94 -19.31 -8.20
C THR A 18 -30.15 -18.01 -8.20
N LEU A 19 -29.88 -17.45 -9.38
CA LEU A 19 -29.19 -16.17 -9.51
C LEU A 19 -30.07 -15.02 -9.02
N ARG A 20 -29.45 -14.02 -8.39
CA ARG A 20 -30.08 -12.75 -8.04
C ARG A 20 -30.46 -11.97 -9.32
N PRO A 21 -31.46 -11.07 -9.28
CA PRO A 21 -31.84 -10.27 -10.44
C PRO A 21 -30.67 -9.51 -11.10
N SER A 22 -29.78 -8.95 -10.29
CA SER A 22 -28.55 -8.29 -10.78
C SER A 22 -27.62 -9.25 -11.50
N GLN A 23 -27.40 -10.45 -10.96
CA GLN A 23 -26.55 -11.48 -11.57
C GLN A 23 -27.17 -12.02 -12.88
N VAL A 24 -28.50 -12.13 -12.96
CA VAL A 24 -29.21 -12.47 -14.21
C VAL A 24 -28.98 -11.39 -15.26
N ALA A 25 -29.10 -10.11 -14.89
CA ALA A 25 -28.85 -8.99 -15.81
C ALA A 25 -27.39 -9.00 -16.31
N SER A 26 -26.41 -9.14 -15.41
CA SER A 26 -24.99 -9.22 -15.77
C SER A 26 -24.69 -10.41 -16.68
N SER A 27 -25.14 -11.62 -16.31
CA SER A 27 -24.88 -12.84 -17.08
C SER A 27 -25.55 -12.84 -18.46
N THR A 28 -26.69 -12.16 -18.61
CA THR A 28 -27.34 -11.99 -19.92
C THR A 28 -26.49 -11.13 -20.86
N ILE A 29 -25.90 -10.04 -20.35
CA ILE A 29 -25.01 -9.17 -21.13
C ILE A 29 -23.71 -9.89 -21.48
N ILE A 30 -23.12 -10.59 -20.50
CA ILE A 30 -21.92 -11.40 -20.70
C ILE A 30 -22.16 -12.45 -21.79
N ARG A 31 -23.26 -13.21 -21.72
CA ARG A 31 -23.62 -14.21 -22.73
C ARG A 31 -23.69 -13.60 -24.13
N ARG A 32 -24.41 -12.48 -24.27
CA ARG A 32 -24.53 -11.78 -25.56
C ARG A 32 -23.15 -11.39 -26.11
N LYS A 33 -22.29 -10.79 -25.29
CA LYS A 33 -20.94 -10.38 -25.72
C LYS A 33 -20.06 -11.57 -26.10
N LEU A 34 -20.12 -12.66 -25.34
CA LEU A 34 -19.43 -13.91 -25.67
C LEU A 34 -19.93 -14.49 -27.02
N ASP A 35 -21.23 -14.44 -27.28
CA ASP A 35 -21.83 -14.88 -28.55
C ASP A 35 -21.41 -13.98 -29.74
N GLU A 36 -21.14 -12.69 -29.48
CA GLU A 36 -20.57 -11.73 -30.44
C GLU A 36 -19.06 -11.94 -30.67
N GLY A 37 -18.43 -12.85 -29.91
CA GLY A 37 -17.01 -13.18 -30.02
C GLY A 37 -16.09 -12.32 -29.15
N GLU A 38 -16.65 -11.48 -28.27
CA GLU A 38 -15.87 -10.70 -27.33
C GLU A 38 -15.15 -11.62 -26.33
N ARG A 39 -13.89 -11.28 -26.05
CA ARG A 39 -13.02 -12.08 -25.16
C ARG A 39 -12.55 -11.34 -23.92
N ARG A 40 -12.85 -10.06 -23.81
CA ARG A 40 -12.46 -9.20 -22.69
C ARG A 40 -13.74 -8.60 -22.16
N LEU A 41 -14.01 -8.87 -20.89
CA LEU A 41 -15.21 -8.44 -20.22
C LEU A 41 -14.84 -7.79 -18.89
N LEU A 42 -15.52 -6.70 -18.53
CA LEU A 42 -15.36 -5.97 -17.29
C LEU A 42 -16.71 -5.73 -16.64
N VAL A 43 -16.90 -6.28 -15.44
CA VAL A 43 -18.09 -6.06 -14.61
C VAL A 43 -17.71 -5.32 -13.35
N VAL A 44 -18.38 -4.18 -13.13
CA VAL A 44 -18.29 -3.43 -11.89
C VAL A 44 -19.43 -3.85 -10.97
N ALA A 45 -19.09 -4.37 -9.80
CA ALA A 45 -20.05 -4.93 -8.88
C ALA A 45 -19.62 -4.62 -7.43
N PRO A 46 -20.47 -3.93 -6.64
CA PRO A 46 -20.09 -3.49 -5.30
C PRO A 46 -19.86 -4.68 -4.37
N PRO A 47 -19.16 -4.50 -3.23
CA PRO A 47 -18.98 -5.56 -2.23
C PRO A 47 -20.33 -6.16 -1.80
N GLY A 48 -20.37 -7.46 -1.56
CA GLY A 48 -21.61 -8.17 -1.18
C GLY A 48 -22.62 -8.44 -2.31
N SER A 49 -22.41 -7.88 -3.52
CA SER A 49 -23.28 -8.12 -4.69
C SER A 49 -23.29 -9.56 -5.20
N GLY A 50 -22.26 -10.34 -4.85
CA GLY A 50 -22.08 -11.73 -5.29
C GLY A 50 -21.18 -11.89 -6.52
N LYS A 51 -20.08 -11.12 -6.59
CA LYS A 51 -19.03 -11.20 -7.64
C LYS A 51 -18.50 -12.62 -7.85
N THR A 52 -18.15 -13.30 -6.77
CA THR A 52 -17.65 -14.68 -6.79
C THR A 52 -18.65 -15.63 -7.45
N VAL A 53 -19.93 -15.54 -7.07
CA VAL A 53 -21.00 -16.37 -7.66
C VAL A 53 -21.19 -16.05 -9.13
N LEU A 54 -21.14 -14.77 -9.53
CA LEU A 54 -21.22 -14.36 -10.93
C LEU A 54 -20.06 -14.94 -11.74
N GLY A 55 -18.81 -14.81 -11.27
CA GLY A 55 -17.64 -15.33 -11.98
C GLY A 55 -17.66 -16.86 -12.11
N LEU A 56 -18.03 -17.56 -11.04
CA LEU A 56 -18.21 -19.02 -11.08
C LEU A 56 -19.35 -19.43 -12.01
N TYR A 57 -20.47 -18.70 -12.05
CA TYR A 57 -21.54 -18.95 -13.00
C TYR A 57 -21.10 -18.74 -14.46
N VAL A 58 -20.31 -17.70 -14.74
CA VAL A 58 -19.72 -17.49 -16.07
C VAL A 58 -18.83 -18.68 -16.43
N TRP A 59 -18.05 -19.19 -15.49
CA TRP A 59 -17.21 -20.36 -15.70
C TRP A 59 -18.03 -21.64 -15.99
N THR A 60 -19.01 -21.98 -15.16
CA THR A 60 -19.74 -23.26 -15.24
C THR A 60 -20.84 -23.32 -16.28
N ASP A 61 -21.55 -22.22 -16.49
CA ASP A 61 -22.79 -22.19 -17.29
C ASP A 61 -22.63 -21.47 -18.63
N LEU A 62 -21.62 -20.60 -18.77
CA LEU A 62 -21.38 -19.84 -20.00
C LEU A 62 -20.16 -20.34 -20.76
N VAL A 63 -18.98 -20.39 -20.12
CA VAL A 63 -17.70 -20.62 -20.80
C VAL A 63 -17.33 -22.10 -20.88
N ARG A 64 -17.56 -22.87 -19.80
CA ARG A 64 -17.38 -24.34 -19.75
C ARG A 64 -16.00 -24.82 -20.18
N LYS A 65 -14.95 -24.17 -19.68
CA LYS A 65 -13.53 -24.50 -19.92
C LYS A 65 -12.74 -24.42 -18.61
N PRO A 66 -11.55 -25.04 -18.53
CA PRO A 66 -10.65 -24.84 -17.40
C PRO A 66 -10.41 -23.35 -17.13
N ALA A 67 -10.54 -22.93 -15.87
CA ALA A 67 -10.47 -21.53 -15.50
C ALA A 67 -9.31 -21.24 -14.52
N LEU A 68 -8.68 -20.10 -14.72
CA LEU A 68 -7.74 -19.49 -13.79
C LEU A 68 -8.42 -18.31 -13.10
N VAL A 69 -8.44 -18.29 -11.77
CA VAL A 69 -8.81 -17.11 -10.99
C VAL A 69 -7.54 -16.47 -10.44
N LEU A 70 -7.39 -15.15 -10.58
CA LEU A 70 -6.31 -14.37 -9.97
C LEU A 70 -6.90 -13.39 -8.95
N SER A 71 -6.40 -13.47 -7.71
CA SER A 71 -6.84 -12.65 -6.58
C SER A 71 -5.66 -11.89 -5.95
N PRO A 72 -5.89 -10.77 -5.22
CA PRO A 72 -4.79 -10.00 -4.64
C PRO A 72 -4.11 -10.70 -3.45
N ASN A 73 -4.84 -11.54 -2.72
CA ASN A 73 -4.29 -12.25 -1.56
C ASN A 73 -4.80 -13.70 -1.45
N SER A 74 -4.18 -14.48 -0.55
CA SER A 74 -4.48 -15.90 -0.37
C SER A 74 -5.81 -16.18 0.36
N ALA A 75 -6.37 -15.19 1.06
CA ALA A 75 -7.68 -15.31 1.68
C ALA A 75 -8.77 -15.37 0.59
N ILE A 76 -8.75 -14.41 -0.35
CA ILE A 76 -9.68 -14.38 -1.49
C ILE A 76 -9.49 -15.60 -2.39
N GLN A 77 -8.23 -15.97 -2.65
CA GLN A 77 -7.89 -17.16 -3.43
C GLN A 77 -8.66 -18.41 -2.92
N SER A 78 -8.70 -18.58 -1.61
CA SER A 78 -9.38 -19.72 -0.97
C SER A 78 -10.90 -19.62 -1.03
N GLN A 79 -11.45 -18.39 -1.01
CA GLN A 79 -12.89 -18.13 -1.07
C GLN A 79 -13.51 -18.61 -2.39
N TRP A 80 -12.81 -18.45 -3.52
CA TRP A 80 -13.29 -18.94 -4.83
C TRP A 80 -13.49 -20.44 -4.87
N VAL A 81 -12.54 -21.21 -4.32
CA VAL A 81 -12.64 -22.68 -4.24
C VAL A 81 -13.74 -23.10 -3.27
N ALA A 82 -13.76 -22.53 -2.06
CA ALA A 82 -14.79 -22.85 -1.07
C ALA A 82 -16.20 -22.55 -1.59
N ARG A 83 -16.40 -21.43 -2.32
CA ARG A 83 -17.70 -21.06 -2.88
C ARG A 83 -18.12 -21.98 -4.03
N ALA A 84 -17.17 -22.49 -4.81
CA ALA A 84 -17.44 -23.50 -5.82
C ALA A 84 -17.92 -24.81 -5.17
N GLU A 85 -17.25 -25.28 -4.12
CA GLU A 85 -17.65 -26.48 -3.37
C GLU A 85 -19.02 -26.32 -2.69
N GLU A 86 -19.34 -25.13 -2.19
CA GLU A 86 -20.59 -24.87 -1.45
C GLU A 86 -21.83 -24.78 -2.35
N LEU A 87 -21.71 -24.10 -3.51
CA LEU A 87 -22.89 -23.67 -4.29
C LEU A 87 -23.04 -24.32 -5.67
N PHE A 88 -22.02 -25.05 -6.14
CA PHE A 88 -22.01 -25.63 -7.48
C PHE A 88 -22.02 -27.15 -7.41
N GLU A 89 -22.72 -27.77 -8.36
CA GLU A 89 -22.66 -29.22 -8.56
C GLU A 89 -21.40 -29.51 -9.39
N LEU A 90 -20.39 -30.16 -8.79
CA LEU A 90 -19.07 -30.34 -9.38
C LEU A 90 -18.87 -31.69 -10.10
N ASP A 91 -19.92 -32.50 -10.22
CA ASP A 91 -19.91 -33.78 -10.93
C ASP A 91 -18.79 -34.75 -10.46
N GLY A 92 -18.51 -34.76 -9.14
CA GLY A 92 -17.48 -35.62 -8.54
C GLY A 92 -16.04 -35.16 -8.77
N ARG A 93 -15.85 -33.91 -9.22
CA ARG A 93 -14.54 -33.31 -9.54
C ARG A 93 -14.06 -32.31 -8.49
N GLU A 94 -14.51 -32.45 -7.25
CA GLU A 94 -14.10 -31.60 -6.11
C GLU A 94 -12.58 -31.58 -5.95
N SER A 95 -11.92 -32.72 -6.18
CA SER A 95 -10.46 -32.84 -6.12
C SER A 95 -9.70 -32.11 -7.23
N GLU A 96 -10.41 -31.59 -8.24
CA GLU A 96 -9.84 -30.84 -9.36
C GLU A 96 -9.98 -29.31 -9.16
N LEU A 97 -10.42 -28.87 -7.99
CA LEU A 97 -10.30 -27.48 -7.58
C LEU A 97 -8.93 -27.26 -6.93
N SER A 98 -8.13 -26.37 -7.51
CA SER A 98 -6.74 -26.18 -7.10
C SER A 98 -6.49 -24.78 -6.57
N THR A 99 -5.66 -24.70 -5.52
CA THR A 99 -5.08 -23.45 -5.01
C THR A 99 -3.56 -23.38 -5.23
N THR A 100 -3.03 -24.27 -6.09
CA THR A 100 -1.60 -24.38 -6.37
C THR A 100 -1.32 -24.35 -7.87
N GLY A 101 -0.30 -23.61 -8.27
CA GLY A 101 0.14 -23.54 -9.67
C GLY A 101 0.86 -24.79 -10.18
N LYS A 102 1.21 -25.72 -9.29
CA LYS A 102 1.96 -26.95 -9.64
C LYS A 102 1.08 -28.01 -10.30
N GLU A 103 -0.16 -28.09 -9.85
CA GLU A 103 -1.15 -29.05 -10.31
C GLU A 103 -2.44 -28.27 -10.60
N PRO A 104 -2.51 -27.59 -11.76
CA PRO A 104 -3.74 -26.91 -12.17
C PRO A 104 -4.85 -27.92 -12.41
N GLY A 105 -6.06 -27.59 -11.94
CA GLY A 105 -7.25 -28.37 -12.15
C GLY A 105 -8.28 -27.64 -13.02
N ILE A 106 -9.54 -28.09 -13.01
CA ILE A 106 -10.61 -27.50 -13.82
C ILE A 106 -10.96 -26.06 -13.37
N LEU A 107 -10.73 -25.75 -12.09
CA LEU A 107 -10.66 -24.41 -11.55
C LEU A 107 -9.36 -24.28 -10.76
N THR A 108 -8.51 -23.34 -11.16
CA THR A 108 -7.27 -23.06 -10.44
C THR A 108 -7.33 -21.62 -9.94
N SER A 109 -7.42 -21.44 -8.62
CA SER A 109 -7.42 -20.14 -7.97
C SER A 109 -6.03 -19.81 -7.46
N LEU A 110 -5.46 -18.68 -7.88
CA LEU A 110 -4.09 -18.24 -7.61
C LEU A 110 -4.04 -16.77 -7.18
N THR A 111 -2.91 -16.36 -6.63
CA THR A 111 -2.66 -14.93 -6.37
C THR A 111 -2.03 -14.27 -7.59
N TYR A 112 -2.25 -12.96 -7.81
CA TYR A 112 -1.53 -12.23 -8.86
C TYR A 112 -0.01 -12.47 -8.75
N GLN A 113 0.53 -12.37 -7.53
CA GLN A 113 1.95 -12.59 -7.28
C GLN A 113 2.44 -13.95 -7.76
N SER A 114 1.66 -15.04 -7.62
CA SER A 114 2.13 -16.37 -8.04
C SER A 114 2.40 -16.51 -9.56
N VAL A 115 1.80 -15.65 -10.39
CA VAL A 115 2.03 -15.61 -11.84
C VAL A 115 2.86 -14.41 -12.29
N THR A 116 2.98 -13.36 -11.46
CA THR A 116 3.75 -12.14 -11.76
C THR A 116 5.04 -12.00 -10.94
N MET A 117 5.40 -12.99 -10.12
CA MET A 117 6.57 -12.91 -9.24
C MET A 117 7.85 -12.67 -10.05
N PRO A 118 8.56 -11.54 -9.84
CA PRO A 118 9.86 -11.33 -10.46
C PRO A 118 10.92 -12.23 -9.81
N GLN A 119 12.03 -12.49 -10.49
CA GLN A 119 13.13 -13.25 -9.92
C GLN A 119 13.65 -12.62 -8.60
N PRO A 120 13.73 -13.37 -7.48
CA PRO A 120 14.16 -12.87 -6.16
C PRO A 120 15.62 -12.41 -6.12
N ARG A 121 16.41 -12.76 -7.13
CA ARG A 121 17.80 -12.35 -7.32
C ARG A 121 18.06 -12.20 -8.81
N ASP A 122 18.68 -11.08 -9.12
CA ASP A 122 19.07 -10.57 -10.44
C ASP A 122 20.04 -11.46 -11.25
N GLU A 123 19.85 -12.78 -11.26
CA GLU A 123 20.64 -13.69 -12.08
C GLU A 123 20.13 -13.63 -13.52
N GLY A 124 20.73 -12.72 -14.30
CA GLY A 124 20.53 -12.67 -15.77
C GLY A 124 20.33 -11.28 -16.35
N LEU A 125 20.16 -10.23 -15.53
CA LEU A 125 20.07 -8.83 -15.98
C LEU A 125 21.38 -8.05 -15.80
N ASP A 126 22.40 -8.69 -15.24
CA ASP A 126 23.70 -8.07 -14.96
C ASP A 126 24.44 -7.59 -16.21
N PRO A 127 24.47 -8.34 -17.33
CA PRO A 127 25.10 -7.86 -18.55
C PRO A 127 24.44 -6.57 -19.06
N GLU A 128 23.12 -6.54 -19.17
CA GLU A 128 22.35 -5.39 -19.67
C GLU A 128 22.40 -4.21 -18.70
N ALA A 129 22.37 -4.46 -17.38
CA ALA A 129 22.51 -3.42 -16.36
C ALA A 129 23.92 -2.80 -16.39
N MET A 130 24.95 -3.61 -16.67
CA MET A 130 26.31 -3.15 -16.82
C MET A 130 26.46 -2.28 -18.08
N GLU A 131 25.91 -2.71 -19.21
CA GLU A 131 25.88 -1.92 -20.44
C GLU A 131 25.15 -0.58 -20.24
N LEU A 132 24.01 -0.60 -19.55
CA LEU A 132 23.24 0.61 -19.29
C LEU A 132 23.96 1.57 -18.32
N TRP A 133 24.69 1.03 -17.35
CA TRP A 133 25.55 1.82 -16.46
C TRP A 133 26.72 2.44 -17.23
N VAL A 134 27.39 1.65 -18.08
CA VAL A 134 28.48 2.12 -18.94
C VAL A 134 28.00 3.27 -19.85
N ASN A 135 26.87 3.09 -20.53
CA ASN A 135 26.29 4.13 -21.38
C ASN A 135 25.91 5.39 -20.57
N ASP A 136 25.36 5.24 -19.36
CA ASP A 136 25.02 6.38 -18.50
C ASP A 136 26.26 7.15 -18.01
N LEU A 137 27.40 6.49 -17.80
CA LEU A 137 28.68 7.16 -17.50
C LEU A 137 29.21 7.94 -18.71
N ILE A 138 29.08 7.38 -19.92
CA ILE A 138 29.49 8.04 -21.16
C ILE A 138 28.60 9.25 -21.45
N ASP A 139 27.27 9.08 -21.37
CA ASP A 139 26.29 10.14 -21.62
C ASP A 139 26.44 11.33 -20.66
N LYS A 140 26.84 11.05 -19.41
CA LYS A 140 27.12 12.08 -18.40
C LYS A 140 28.53 12.66 -18.49
N SER A 141 29.33 12.22 -19.47
CA SER A 141 30.75 12.60 -19.62
C SER A 141 31.60 12.29 -18.38
N GLU A 142 31.22 11.26 -17.61
CA GLU A 142 31.98 10.71 -16.48
C GLU A 142 33.04 9.69 -16.95
N ALA A 143 32.91 9.18 -18.18
CA ALA A 143 33.91 8.37 -18.89
C ALA A 143 33.95 8.74 -20.39
N GLU A 144 35.13 8.70 -21.01
CA GLU A 144 35.28 9.08 -22.44
C GLU A 144 34.89 7.96 -23.41
N ASP A 145 35.02 6.70 -22.97
CA ASP A 145 34.73 5.51 -23.77
C ASP A 145 34.30 4.32 -22.89
N GLU A 146 33.85 3.25 -23.55
CA GLU A 146 33.37 2.02 -22.91
C GLU A 146 34.43 1.34 -22.03
N GLU A 147 35.70 1.44 -22.42
CA GLU A 147 36.83 0.81 -21.72
C GLU A 147 37.13 1.53 -20.40
N GLN A 148 37.14 2.87 -20.42
CA GLN A 148 37.26 3.71 -19.22
C GLN A 148 36.07 3.54 -18.28
N ALA A 149 34.84 3.49 -18.81
CA ALA A 149 33.63 3.29 -18.02
C ALA A 149 33.65 1.93 -17.29
N ARG A 150 34.02 0.84 -17.99
CA ARG A 150 34.15 -0.49 -17.39
C ARG A 150 35.27 -0.56 -16.36
N ALA A 151 36.41 0.08 -16.62
CA ALA A 151 37.51 0.17 -15.66
C ALA A 151 37.09 0.90 -14.38
N TRP A 152 36.34 2.00 -14.51
CA TRP A 152 35.79 2.76 -13.39
C TRP A 152 34.81 1.94 -12.55
N ILE A 153 33.90 1.18 -13.19
CA ILE A 153 32.95 0.32 -12.49
C ILE A 153 33.66 -0.83 -11.75
N LEU A 154 34.70 -1.43 -12.36
CA LEU A 154 35.51 -2.47 -11.73
C LEU A 154 36.30 -1.93 -10.53
N ASP A 155 36.90 -0.74 -10.65
CA ASP A 155 37.57 -0.08 -9.53
C ASP A 155 36.59 0.26 -8.40
N LEU A 156 35.37 0.71 -8.73
CA LEU A 156 34.32 0.97 -7.75
C LEU A 156 33.91 -0.31 -7.00
N ARG A 157 33.80 -1.44 -7.69
CA ARG A 157 33.52 -2.74 -7.06
C ARG A 157 34.61 -3.13 -6.06
N ASP A 158 35.87 -2.97 -6.46
CA ASP A 158 37.00 -3.41 -5.66
C ASP A 158 37.30 -2.44 -4.49
N SER A 159 36.96 -1.16 -4.62
CA SER A 159 37.18 -0.12 -3.60
C SER A 159 35.98 0.15 -2.68
N ASN A 160 34.74 -0.01 -3.16
CA ASN A 160 33.52 0.25 -2.40
C ASN A 160 32.36 -0.64 -2.86
N ASP A 161 32.38 -1.89 -2.40
CA ASP A 161 31.39 -2.91 -2.76
C ASP A 161 29.95 -2.53 -2.37
N GLU A 162 29.73 -1.78 -1.28
CA GLU A 162 28.40 -1.34 -0.88
C GLU A 162 27.77 -0.38 -1.90
N VAL A 163 28.51 0.67 -2.30
CA VAL A 163 28.05 1.63 -3.31
C VAL A 163 27.94 0.98 -4.69
N PHE A 164 28.87 0.08 -5.04
CA PHE A 164 28.77 -0.72 -6.27
C PHE A 164 27.47 -1.53 -6.28
N ASN A 165 27.14 -2.23 -5.20
CA ASN A 165 25.93 -3.04 -5.10
C ASN A 165 24.65 -2.18 -5.14
N GLU A 166 24.62 -1.03 -4.46
CA GLU A 166 23.49 -0.09 -4.53
C GLU A 166 23.26 0.41 -5.97
N ARG A 167 24.33 0.85 -6.64
CA ARG A 167 24.27 1.40 -7.99
C ARG A 167 23.95 0.32 -9.02
N ARG A 168 24.48 -0.89 -8.85
CA ARG A 168 24.09 -2.08 -9.63
C ARG A 168 22.61 -2.40 -9.47
N SER A 169 22.07 -2.39 -8.24
CA SER A 169 20.63 -2.60 -7.99
C SER A 169 19.76 -1.53 -8.65
N PHE A 170 20.23 -0.27 -8.69
CA PHE A 170 19.54 0.81 -9.41
C PHE A 170 19.44 0.55 -10.92
N TYR A 171 20.54 0.19 -11.60
CA TYR A 171 20.51 -0.07 -13.05
C TYR A 171 19.76 -1.36 -13.42
N ARG A 172 19.81 -2.40 -12.59
CA ARG A 172 18.98 -3.60 -12.75
C ARG A 172 17.49 -3.27 -12.71
N LYS A 173 17.07 -2.41 -11.77
CA LYS A 173 15.69 -1.92 -11.72
C LYS A 173 15.32 -1.20 -13.03
N LYS A 174 16.19 -0.33 -13.54
CA LYS A 174 15.97 0.40 -14.79
C LYS A 174 15.83 -0.52 -16.00
N VAL A 175 16.69 -1.54 -16.13
CA VAL A 175 16.58 -2.57 -17.19
C VAL A 175 15.29 -3.37 -17.07
N ARG A 176 14.87 -3.74 -15.87
CA ARG A 176 13.60 -4.44 -15.65
C ARG A 176 12.41 -3.59 -16.08
N ASP A 177 12.39 -2.33 -15.67
CA ASP A 177 11.32 -1.39 -16.01
C ASP A 177 11.25 -1.18 -17.54
N ASP A 178 12.41 -1.17 -18.21
CA ASP A 178 12.54 -1.09 -19.67
C ASP A 178 12.08 -2.37 -20.41
N LEU A 179 12.49 -3.56 -19.95
CA LEU A 179 12.05 -4.85 -20.51
C LEU A 179 10.53 -5.02 -20.40
N VAL A 180 9.96 -4.58 -19.28
CA VAL A 180 8.52 -4.59 -19.05
C VAL A 180 7.82 -3.59 -19.98
N ALA A 181 8.42 -2.43 -20.24
CA ALA A 181 7.88 -1.47 -21.21
C ALA A 181 7.88 -1.97 -22.66
N HIS A 182 8.83 -2.84 -23.03
CA HIS A 182 9.01 -3.34 -24.40
C HIS A 182 8.44 -4.76 -24.67
N GLY A 183 7.60 -5.29 -23.79
CA GLY A 183 6.88 -6.56 -24.03
C GLY A 183 7.71 -7.83 -23.79
N ASN A 184 8.71 -7.78 -22.89
CA ASN A 184 9.50 -8.94 -22.46
C ASN A 184 9.31 -9.26 -20.96
N ALA A 185 8.15 -8.93 -20.41
CA ALA A 185 7.86 -9.11 -18.98
C ALA A 185 7.91 -10.58 -18.54
N LEU A 186 7.56 -11.55 -19.41
CA LEU A 186 7.69 -12.98 -19.10
C LEU A 186 9.15 -13.42 -18.85
N PHE A 187 10.14 -12.74 -19.44
CA PHE A 187 11.56 -13.09 -19.27
C PHE A 187 12.04 -12.84 -17.83
N VAL A 188 11.57 -11.76 -17.21
CA VAL A 188 11.98 -11.33 -15.86
C VAL A 188 11.26 -12.07 -14.73
N LEU A 189 10.30 -12.94 -15.07
CA LEU A 189 9.58 -13.76 -14.09
C LEU A 189 10.45 -14.84 -13.46
N HIS A 190 10.14 -15.13 -12.19
CA HIS A 190 10.74 -16.23 -11.44
C HIS A 190 10.45 -17.59 -12.10
N SER A 191 11.37 -18.54 -11.92
CA SER A 191 11.23 -19.90 -12.46
C SER A 191 9.95 -20.59 -11.98
N SER A 192 9.49 -20.31 -10.76
CA SER A 192 8.21 -20.83 -10.24
C SER A 192 7.00 -20.26 -10.96
N ALA A 193 7.01 -18.96 -11.29
CA ALA A 193 5.94 -18.31 -12.04
C ALA A 193 5.91 -18.86 -13.49
N LYS A 194 7.08 -18.99 -14.13
CA LYS A 194 7.21 -19.62 -15.45
C LYS A 194 6.70 -21.06 -15.46
N ALA A 195 7.07 -21.88 -14.47
CA ALA A 195 6.59 -23.25 -14.35
C ALA A 195 5.06 -23.30 -14.16
N THR A 196 4.50 -22.39 -13.35
CA THR A 196 3.06 -22.26 -13.15
C THR A 196 2.35 -21.90 -14.46
N LEU A 197 2.86 -20.91 -15.21
CA LEU A 197 2.30 -20.52 -16.50
C LEU A 197 2.34 -21.67 -17.52
N SER A 198 3.43 -22.43 -17.58
CA SER A 198 3.53 -23.61 -18.45
C SER A 198 2.50 -24.68 -18.06
N ALA A 199 2.35 -24.98 -16.76
CA ALA A 199 1.35 -25.94 -16.30
C ALA A 199 -0.08 -25.47 -16.62
N LEU A 200 -0.39 -24.19 -16.47
CA LEU A 200 -1.68 -23.59 -16.83
C LEU A 200 -1.96 -23.67 -18.34
N LYS A 201 -0.92 -23.46 -19.16
CA LYS A 201 -1.01 -23.62 -20.61
C LYS A 201 -1.32 -25.07 -21.00
N ASP A 202 -0.61 -26.02 -20.39
CA ASP A 202 -0.80 -27.45 -20.64
C ASP A 202 -2.19 -27.94 -20.17
N ALA A 203 -2.72 -27.34 -19.10
CA ALA A 203 -4.09 -27.57 -18.63
C ALA A 203 -5.17 -26.98 -19.55
N GLY A 204 -4.80 -26.16 -20.53
CA GLY A 204 -5.73 -25.60 -21.52
C GLY A 204 -6.70 -24.58 -20.92
N VAL A 205 -6.21 -23.70 -20.04
CA VAL A 205 -6.99 -22.60 -19.46
C VAL A 205 -7.69 -21.80 -20.57
N GLY A 206 -9.02 -21.79 -20.53
CA GLY A 206 -9.88 -21.11 -21.49
C GLY A 206 -10.57 -19.86 -20.96
N LEU A 207 -10.51 -19.64 -19.64
CA LEU A 207 -11.06 -18.47 -18.94
C LEU A 207 -10.06 -17.98 -17.89
N ILE A 208 -9.82 -16.69 -17.84
CA ILE A 208 -9.13 -15.99 -16.75
C ILE A 208 -10.13 -15.08 -16.06
N ILE A 209 -10.32 -15.24 -14.76
CA ILE A 209 -11.10 -14.34 -13.91
C ILE A 209 -10.12 -13.50 -13.10
N LEU A 210 -10.21 -12.17 -13.23
CA LEU A 210 -9.37 -11.20 -12.56
C LEU A 210 -10.21 -10.54 -11.46
N ASP A 211 -9.99 -10.95 -10.22
CA ASP A 211 -10.72 -10.45 -9.06
C ASP A 211 -10.01 -9.24 -8.44
N GLU A 212 -10.78 -8.21 -8.09
CA GLU A 212 -10.26 -6.87 -7.76
C GLU A 212 -9.30 -6.34 -8.84
N CYS A 213 -9.77 -6.39 -10.09
CA CYS A 213 -8.93 -6.06 -11.25
C CYS A 213 -8.46 -4.60 -11.30
N HIS A 214 -8.91 -3.72 -10.39
CA HIS A 214 -8.36 -2.37 -10.25
C HIS A 214 -6.90 -2.37 -9.80
N HIS A 215 -6.38 -3.45 -9.19
CA HIS A 215 -4.96 -3.58 -8.90
C HIS A 215 -4.07 -3.71 -10.16
N LEU A 216 -4.66 -3.85 -11.36
CA LEU A 216 -3.92 -3.98 -12.62
C LEU A 216 -3.26 -2.70 -13.10
N LEU A 217 -3.58 -1.55 -12.49
CA LEU A 217 -2.95 -0.26 -12.77
C LEU A 217 -1.43 -0.29 -12.58
N HIS A 218 -0.90 -1.18 -11.74
CA HIS A 218 0.52 -1.24 -11.45
C HIS A 218 1.27 -2.28 -12.31
N HIS A 219 2.38 -2.81 -11.79
CA HIS A 219 3.28 -3.74 -12.48
C HIS A 219 2.59 -4.96 -13.14
N TRP A 220 1.39 -5.35 -12.68
CA TRP A 220 0.69 -6.54 -13.17
C TRP A 220 0.05 -6.36 -14.55
N GLY A 221 -0.44 -5.18 -14.92
CA GLY A 221 -1.17 -4.99 -16.19
C GLY A 221 -0.38 -5.43 -17.42
N LYS A 222 0.90 -5.02 -17.50
CA LYS A 222 1.80 -5.40 -18.61
C LYS A 222 2.11 -6.91 -18.63
N VAL A 223 2.39 -7.49 -17.47
CA VAL A 223 2.68 -8.92 -17.34
C VAL A 223 1.46 -9.74 -17.76
N LEU A 224 0.25 -9.32 -17.39
CA LEU A 224 -0.96 -10.09 -17.68
C LEU A 224 -1.35 -10.13 -19.15
N ASP A 225 -1.08 -9.09 -19.93
CA ASP A 225 -1.34 -9.12 -21.38
C ASP A 225 -0.41 -10.14 -22.08
N GLU A 226 0.85 -10.21 -21.66
CA GLU A 226 1.77 -11.26 -22.13
C GLU A 226 1.36 -12.66 -21.64
N VAL A 227 0.93 -12.81 -20.38
CA VAL A 227 0.41 -14.07 -19.85
C VAL A 227 -0.81 -14.55 -20.63
N ARG A 228 -1.75 -13.65 -20.94
CA ARG A 228 -2.93 -13.96 -21.76
C ARG A 228 -2.52 -14.48 -23.14
N THR A 229 -1.58 -13.80 -23.80
CA THR A 229 -1.06 -14.22 -25.09
C THR A 229 -0.37 -15.58 -25.00
N PHE A 230 0.45 -15.80 -23.96
CA PHE A 230 1.15 -17.06 -23.72
C PHE A 230 0.21 -18.25 -23.52
N LEU A 231 -0.93 -18.04 -22.85
CA LEU A 231 -1.98 -19.02 -22.58
C LEU A 231 -2.92 -19.27 -23.78
N GLY A 232 -2.71 -18.61 -24.92
CA GLY A 232 -3.52 -18.81 -26.14
C GLY A 232 -4.80 -17.98 -26.20
N ASP A 233 -4.75 -16.74 -25.68
CA ASP A 233 -5.85 -15.77 -25.68
C ASP A 233 -7.16 -16.30 -25.07
N PRO A 234 -7.15 -16.78 -23.80
CA PRO A 234 -8.37 -17.16 -23.11
C PRO A 234 -9.34 -15.97 -22.98
N ILE A 235 -10.60 -16.29 -22.70
CA ILE A 235 -11.59 -15.27 -22.30
C ILE A 235 -11.13 -14.66 -20.98
N VAL A 236 -11.27 -13.34 -20.82
CA VAL A 236 -10.92 -12.61 -19.61
C VAL A 236 -12.18 -11.96 -19.05
N LEU A 237 -12.43 -12.20 -17.77
CA LEU A 237 -13.49 -11.55 -16.99
C LEU A 237 -12.86 -10.76 -15.83
N GLY A 238 -12.87 -9.44 -15.92
CA GLY A 238 -12.53 -8.54 -14.84
C GLY A 238 -13.73 -8.31 -13.91
N LEU A 239 -13.50 -8.45 -12.61
CA LEU A 239 -14.45 -8.16 -11.56
C LEU A 239 -13.82 -7.14 -10.61
N THR A 240 -14.49 -6.00 -10.40
CA THR A 240 -14.03 -5.00 -9.43
C THR A 240 -15.21 -4.30 -8.78
N ALA A 241 -15.05 -3.82 -7.54
CA ALA A 241 -16.00 -2.90 -6.93
C ALA A 241 -15.73 -1.44 -7.31
N THR A 242 -14.46 -1.11 -7.54
CA THR A 242 -13.95 0.26 -7.68
C THR A 242 -13.11 0.34 -8.94
N PRO A 243 -13.70 0.64 -10.11
CA PRO A 243 -12.91 0.90 -11.30
C PRO A 243 -12.02 2.14 -11.08
N PRO A 244 -10.86 2.23 -11.74
CA PRO A 244 -9.97 3.38 -11.61
C PRO A 244 -10.64 4.68 -12.03
N ASP A 245 -10.41 5.76 -11.29
CA ASP A 245 -10.78 7.13 -11.68
C ASP A 245 -9.61 7.74 -12.49
N PRO A 246 -9.86 8.30 -13.70
CA PRO A 246 -8.82 8.93 -14.50
C PRO A 246 -8.17 10.16 -13.84
N THR A 247 -8.78 10.74 -12.81
CA THR A 247 -8.25 11.90 -12.08
C THR A 247 -7.28 11.52 -10.95
N ASP A 248 -7.35 10.27 -10.47
CA ASP A 248 -6.58 9.77 -9.33
C ASP A 248 -5.38 8.90 -9.74
N VAL A 249 -5.21 8.63 -11.03
CA VAL A 249 -4.25 7.66 -11.56
C VAL A 249 -3.41 8.29 -12.67
N ASP A 250 -2.14 7.85 -12.78
CA ASP A 250 -1.26 8.23 -13.88
C ASP A 250 -1.90 7.93 -15.25
N GLU A 251 -1.77 8.87 -16.20
CA GLU A 251 -2.38 8.75 -17.53
C GLU A 251 -1.95 7.47 -18.27
N GLU A 252 -0.69 7.04 -18.13
CA GLU A 252 -0.21 5.81 -18.78
C GLU A 252 -0.84 4.56 -18.17
N ASP A 253 -1.00 4.53 -16.85
CA ASP A 253 -1.57 3.38 -16.13
C ASP A 253 -3.08 3.27 -16.39
N TYR A 254 -3.78 4.40 -16.44
CA TYR A 254 -5.19 4.44 -16.83
C TYR A 254 -5.41 4.00 -18.28
N ALA A 255 -4.56 4.47 -19.21
CA ALA A 255 -4.60 4.05 -20.61
C ALA A 255 -4.42 2.54 -20.75
N ARG A 256 -3.43 1.94 -20.06
CA ARG A 256 -3.20 0.49 -20.08
C ARG A 256 -4.39 -0.31 -19.58
N TYR A 257 -5.01 0.11 -18.48
CA TYR A 257 -6.19 -0.54 -17.94
C TYR A 257 -7.35 -0.53 -18.94
N THR A 258 -7.56 0.63 -19.57
CA THR A 258 -8.61 0.82 -20.58
C THR A 258 -8.31 0.03 -21.85
N ASP A 259 -7.06 -0.05 -22.29
CA ASP A 259 -6.65 -0.86 -23.45
C ASP A 259 -6.81 -2.37 -23.18
N PHE A 260 -6.62 -2.79 -21.93
CA PHE A 260 -6.74 -4.20 -21.55
C PHE A 260 -8.20 -4.66 -21.50
N PHE A 261 -9.10 -3.90 -20.87
CA PHE A 261 -10.51 -4.29 -20.69
C PHE A 261 -11.50 -3.68 -21.68
N GLY A 262 -11.21 -2.48 -22.20
CA GLY A 262 -12.21 -1.64 -22.87
C GLY A 262 -13.16 -0.96 -21.89
N GLU A 263 -14.36 -0.64 -22.37
CA GLU A 263 -15.42 -0.05 -21.55
C GLU A 263 -16.02 -1.06 -20.56
N VAL A 264 -16.59 -0.57 -19.46
CA VAL A 264 -17.32 -1.40 -18.50
C VAL A 264 -18.56 -1.99 -19.18
N ASP A 265 -18.69 -3.32 -19.19
CA ASP A 265 -19.82 -4.00 -19.83
C ASP A 265 -21.11 -3.89 -19.02
N TYR A 266 -20.96 -3.93 -17.70
CA TYR A 266 -22.07 -3.86 -16.78
C TYR A 266 -21.63 -3.35 -15.42
N GLU A 267 -22.35 -2.35 -14.93
CA GLU A 267 -22.23 -1.87 -13.57
C GLU A 267 -23.50 -2.26 -12.80
N VAL A 268 -23.33 -3.00 -11.71
CA VAL A 268 -24.44 -3.42 -10.86
C VAL A 268 -24.92 -2.20 -10.04
N PRO A 269 -26.17 -1.73 -10.22
CA PRO A 269 -26.63 -0.56 -9.48
C PRO A 269 -26.79 -0.88 -7.99
N VAL A 270 -26.02 -0.19 -7.13
CA VAL A 270 -26.13 -0.30 -5.66
C VAL A 270 -27.59 -0.15 -5.17
N PRO A 271 -28.39 0.85 -5.65
CA PRO A 271 -29.78 0.99 -5.21
C PRO A 271 -30.66 -0.22 -5.52
N ALA A 272 -30.37 -0.96 -6.59
CA ALA A 272 -31.11 -2.18 -6.93
C ALA A 272 -30.80 -3.30 -5.93
N LEU A 273 -29.54 -3.44 -5.52
CA LEU A 273 -29.14 -4.43 -4.50
C LEU A 273 -29.77 -4.15 -3.14
N VAL A 274 -29.81 -2.87 -2.73
CA VAL A 274 -30.45 -2.45 -1.48
C VAL A 274 -31.95 -2.69 -1.51
N ARG A 275 -32.62 -2.30 -2.61
CA ARG A 275 -34.07 -2.53 -2.79
C ARG A 275 -34.43 -4.02 -2.74
N ASP A 276 -33.58 -4.87 -3.31
CA ASP A 276 -33.79 -6.31 -3.38
C ASP A 276 -33.25 -7.04 -2.13
N ALA A 277 -32.88 -6.30 -1.07
CA ALA A 277 -32.35 -6.80 0.21
C ALA A 277 -31.10 -7.71 0.08
N ASN A 278 -30.34 -7.53 -1.01
CA ASN A 278 -29.07 -8.24 -1.26
C ASN A 278 -27.85 -7.50 -0.70
N LEU A 279 -28.02 -6.22 -0.39
CA LEU A 279 -27.02 -5.37 0.25
C LEU A 279 -27.70 -4.58 1.37
N ALA A 280 -27.12 -4.57 2.56
CA ALA A 280 -27.63 -3.75 3.65
C ALA A 280 -27.47 -2.25 3.30
N PRO A 281 -28.47 -1.40 3.57
CA PRO A 281 -28.26 0.03 3.53
C PRO A 281 -27.20 0.42 4.57
N TYR A 282 -26.24 1.24 4.18
CA TYR A 282 -25.19 1.74 5.06
C TYR A 282 -25.13 3.26 5.00
N GLN A 283 -24.52 3.85 6.02
CA GLN A 283 -24.28 5.28 6.11
C GLN A 283 -22.85 5.50 6.58
N ASP A 284 -22.07 6.22 5.78
CA ASP A 284 -20.73 6.62 6.16
C ASP A 284 -20.79 7.83 7.08
N LEU A 285 -20.13 7.74 8.23
CA LEU A 285 -20.05 8.79 9.23
C LEU A 285 -18.58 9.09 9.55
N ALA A 286 -18.23 10.38 9.61
CA ALA A 286 -16.92 10.82 10.05
C ALA A 286 -17.00 11.33 11.50
N TYR A 287 -16.22 10.72 12.40
CA TYR A 287 -16.09 11.16 13.78
C TYR A 287 -14.77 11.93 13.97
N PHE A 288 -14.86 13.24 14.14
CA PHE A 288 -13.68 14.08 14.37
C PHE A 288 -13.24 14.00 15.83
N VAL A 289 -11.95 13.70 16.04
CA VAL A 289 -11.34 13.66 17.36
C VAL A 289 -10.34 14.79 17.53
N ARG A 290 -10.11 15.20 18.77
CA ARG A 290 -8.99 16.08 19.13
C ARG A 290 -7.88 15.25 19.75
N PRO A 291 -6.61 15.58 19.49
CA PRO A 291 -5.49 15.00 20.21
C PRO A 291 -5.59 15.27 21.72
N SER A 292 -5.01 14.39 22.52
CA SER A 292 -4.93 14.57 23.98
C SER A 292 -4.06 15.78 24.34
N GLU A 293 -4.18 16.28 25.58
CA GLU A 293 -3.36 17.43 26.02
C GLU A 293 -1.84 17.20 25.82
N PRO A 294 -1.26 16.04 26.19
CA PRO A 294 0.14 15.74 25.91
C PRO A 294 0.49 15.71 24.41
N GLU A 295 -0.42 15.23 23.56
CA GLU A 295 -0.22 15.21 22.11
C GLU A 295 -0.24 16.64 21.54
N ILE A 296 -1.13 17.50 22.01
CA ILE A 296 -1.20 18.92 21.62
C ILE A 296 0.08 19.65 22.07
N GLU A 297 0.53 19.43 23.31
CA GLU A 297 1.78 20.02 23.83
C GLU A 297 3.00 19.59 23.01
N TYR A 298 3.07 18.32 22.59
CA TYR A 298 4.12 17.86 21.68
C TYR A 298 4.09 18.57 20.33
N ILE A 299 2.91 18.67 19.71
CA ILE A 299 2.75 19.32 18.41
C ILE A 299 3.15 20.81 18.50
N ALA A 300 2.74 21.49 19.57
CA ALA A 300 3.14 22.86 19.85
C ALA A 300 4.66 22.98 20.07
N GLY A 301 5.28 22.04 20.80
CA GLY A 301 6.74 22.03 20.99
C GLY A 301 7.52 21.83 19.69
N VAL A 302 6.99 21.07 18.72
CA VAL A 302 7.57 20.97 17.38
C VAL A 302 7.49 22.31 16.63
N ALA A 303 6.36 23.03 16.76
CA ALA A 303 6.18 24.41 16.25
C ALA A 303 7.28 25.34 16.77
N ASP A 304 7.43 25.39 18.09
CA ASP A 304 8.41 26.24 18.77
C ASP A 304 9.85 25.88 18.37
N GLY A 305 10.17 24.58 18.28
CA GLY A 305 11.49 24.10 17.88
C GLY A 305 11.91 24.54 16.46
N PHE A 306 10.96 24.73 15.54
CA PHE A 306 11.25 25.29 14.22
C PHE A 306 11.54 26.78 14.28
N SER A 307 10.75 27.54 15.03
CA SER A 307 11.05 28.96 15.26
C SER A 307 12.42 29.16 15.91
N GLU A 308 12.78 28.32 16.89
CA GLU A 308 14.12 28.31 17.48
C GLU A 308 15.21 27.95 16.46
N LEU A 309 14.96 26.95 15.59
CA LEU A 309 15.88 26.61 14.50
C LEU A 309 16.12 27.81 13.58
N LEU A 310 15.06 28.52 13.17
CA LEU A 310 15.21 29.70 12.31
C LEU A 310 16.09 30.76 12.96
N VAL A 311 15.87 31.01 14.26
CA VAL A 311 16.70 31.93 15.05
C VAL A 311 18.15 31.44 15.13
N ASP A 312 18.39 30.16 15.36
CA ASP A 312 19.75 29.58 15.43
C ASP A 312 20.48 29.60 14.10
N LEU A 313 19.77 29.39 12.98
CA LEU A 313 20.34 29.48 11.64
C LEU A 313 20.64 30.94 11.26
N ALA A 314 19.78 31.88 11.67
CA ALA A 314 20.03 33.31 11.47
C ALA A 314 21.19 33.83 12.32
N LYS A 315 21.40 33.26 13.52
CA LYS A 315 22.55 33.58 14.38
C LYS A 315 23.85 33.09 13.74
N GLY A 316 24.66 34.04 13.27
CA GLY A 316 26.03 33.78 12.89
C GLY A 316 26.95 33.45 14.07
N PRO A 317 28.21 33.07 13.79
CA PRO A 317 29.24 32.86 14.82
C PRO A 317 29.41 34.10 15.70
N GLY A 318 29.45 33.90 17.02
CA GLY A 318 29.79 34.96 17.97
C GLY A 318 31.26 35.41 17.86
N PRO A 319 31.65 36.50 18.54
CA PRO A 319 33.00 37.07 18.44
C PRO A 319 34.12 36.10 18.86
N ASP A 320 33.82 35.11 19.71
CA ASP A 320 34.76 34.10 20.19
C ASP A 320 34.65 32.74 19.47
N ALA A 321 33.89 32.68 18.36
CA ALA A 321 33.66 31.42 17.65
C ALA A 321 34.91 30.91 16.90
N GLU A 322 34.90 29.62 16.55
CA GLU A 322 35.94 29.01 15.72
C GLU A 322 36.19 29.82 14.45
N LYS A 323 37.47 29.93 14.05
CA LYS A 323 37.83 30.49 12.74
C LYS A 323 37.19 29.64 11.63
N ASN A 324 36.73 30.30 10.56
CA ASN A 324 36.12 29.70 9.37
C ASN A 324 34.67 29.19 9.53
N ARG A 325 33.95 29.56 10.59
CA ARG A 325 32.49 29.32 10.63
C ARG A 325 31.75 30.14 9.58
N LEU A 326 30.72 29.54 8.98
CA LEU A 326 29.85 30.24 8.05
C LEU A 326 29.11 31.39 8.74
N PRO A 327 28.84 32.50 8.03
CA PRO A 327 27.93 33.53 8.53
C PRO A 327 26.51 32.96 8.70
N GLY A 328 25.71 33.60 9.54
CA GLY A 328 24.30 33.24 9.72
C GLY A 328 23.52 33.32 8.41
N LEU A 329 22.37 32.65 8.34
CA LEU A 329 21.55 32.50 7.14
C LEU A 329 21.32 33.83 6.41
N ASP A 330 20.98 34.89 7.14
CA ASP A 330 20.74 36.22 6.57
C ASP A 330 21.94 36.77 5.80
N ASP A 331 23.11 36.75 6.44
CA ASP A 331 24.36 37.28 5.90
C ASP A 331 24.88 36.38 4.78
N TRP A 332 24.69 35.07 4.91
CA TRP A 332 24.97 34.10 3.86
C TRP A 332 24.10 34.35 2.62
N LEU A 333 22.81 34.64 2.78
CA LEU A 333 21.91 34.98 1.67
C LEU A 333 22.33 36.29 1.00
N VAL A 334 22.71 37.30 1.77
CA VAL A 334 23.25 38.57 1.21
C VAL A 334 24.49 38.30 0.35
N ASP A 335 25.43 37.49 0.82
CA ASP A 335 26.64 37.12 0.07
C ASP A 335 26.31 36.31 -1.19
N VAL A 336 25.48 35.27 -1.07
CA VAL A 336 25.13 34.37 -2.18
C VAL A 336 24.37 35.10 -3.28
N LEU A 337 23.37 35.90 -2.93
CA LEU A 337 22.58 36.66 -3.90
C LEU A 337 23.43 37.77 -4.51
N GLY A 338 24.18 38.55 -3.71
CA GLY A 338 25.02 39.64 -4.22
C GLY A 338 26.17 39.15 -5.11
N SER A 339 26.83 38.05 -4.74
CA SER A 339 27.91 37.47 -5.54
C SER A 339 27.41 36.56 -6.67
N ARG A 340 26.10 36.26 -6.73
CA ARG A 340 25.48 35.30 -7.66
C ARG A 340 26.17 33.93 -7.65
N ARG A 341 26.69 33.52 -6.49
CA ARG A 341 27.50 32.30 -6.36
C ARG A 341 26.62 31.10 -6.03
N LEU A 342 26.55 30.16 -6.97
CA LEU A 342 25.92 28.85 -6.78
C LEU A 342 27.00 27.75 -6.69
N PRO A 343 26.66 26.53 -6.24
CA PRO A 343 27.60 25.39 -6.24
C PRO A 343 28.22 25.11 -7.61
N THR A 344 27.48 25.37 -8.68
CA THR A 344 27.89 25.21 -10.08
C THR A 344 28.69 26.41 -10.63
N GLY A 345 29.06 27.36 -9.77
CA GLY A 345 29.85 28.56 -10.12
C GLY A 345 29.04 29.85 -10.12
N VAL A 346 29.72 30.97 -10.34
CA VAL A 346 29.12 32.32 -10.35
C VAL A 346 28.27 32.51 -11.62
N ALA A 347 27.04 33.01 -11.48
CA ALA A 347 26.20 33.35 -12.63
C ALA A 347 26.63 34.67 -13.27
N SER A 348 26.58 34.73 -14.61
CA SER A 348 26.99 35.90 -15.40
C SER A 348 26.02 37.09 -15.30
N SER A 349 24.76 36.84 -14.95
CA SER A 349 23.72 37.85 -14.76
C SER A 349 22.70 37.39 -13.72
N TRP A 350 21.85 38.31 -13.25
CA TRP A 350 20.76 37.96 -12.34
C TRP A 350 19.76 36.99 -12.99
N ASP A 351 19.36 37.23 -14.25
CA ASP A 351 18.48 36.32 -14.98
C ASP A 351 19.06 34.91 -15.13
N ALA A 352 20.39 34.80 -15.23
CA ALA A 352 21.08 33.50 -15.25
C ALA A 352 21.09 32.83 -13.88
N PHE A 353 21.15 33.60 -12.79
CA PHE A 353 21.03 33.09 -11.42
C PHE A 353 19.61 32.58 -11.17
N GLU A 354 18.59 33.38 -11.48
CA GLU A 354 17.16 33.05 -11.30
C GLU A 354 16.76 31.81 -12.12
N ARG A 355 17.27 31.65 -13.35
CA ARG A 355 17.02 30.43 -14.15
C ARG A 355 17.67 29.18 -13.54
N ARG A 356 18.81 29.32 -12.86
CA ARG A 356 19.55 28.20 -12.27
C ARG A 356 18.96 27.77 -10.92
N ASP A 357 18.44 28.71 -10.15
CA ASP A 357 17.84 28.42 -8.84
C ASP A 357 16.76 29.45 -8.47
N GLY A 358 15.61 29.38 -9.16
CA GLY A 358 14.52 30.35 -9.01
C GLY A 358 13.96 30.39 -7.59
N ALA A 359 13.87 29.22 -6.93
CA ALA A 359 13.41 29.15 -5.54
C ALA A 359 14.34 29.92 -4.59
N LEU A 360 15.66 29.75 -4.70
CA LEU A 360 16.62 30.50 -3.89
C LEU A 360 16.58 32.00 -4.20
N ALA A 361 16.47 32.36 -5.49
CA ALA A 361 16.41 33.75 -5.94
C ALA A 361 15.16 34.48 -5.41
N ASP A 362 13.99 33.87 -5.55
CA ASP A 362 12.71 34.47 -5.16
C ASP A 362 12.52 34.46 -3.65
N HIS A 363 12.70 33.30 -3.02
CA HIS A 363 12.48 33.16 -1.58
C HIS A 363 13.55 33.93 -0.79
N GLY A 364 14.79 33.98 -1.28
CA GLY A 364 15.87 34.72 -0.62
C GLY A 364 15.59 36.22 -0.60
N ARG A 365 15.16 36.79 -1.74
CA ARG A 365 14.77 38.21 -1.81
C ARG A 365 13.55 38.52 -0.94
N LEU A 366 12.52 37.67 -0.97
CA LEU A 366 11.34 37.83 -0.11
C LEU A 366 11.71 37.77 1.38
N TYR A 367 12.56 36.82 1.77
CA TYR A 367 13.00 36.67 3.15
C TYR A 367 13.80 37.90 3.62
N LEU A 368 14.80 38.35 2.85
CA LEU A 368 15.59 39.53 3.20
C LEU A 368 14.72 40.79 3.33
N LEU A 369 13.74 40.97 2.44
CA LEU A 369 12.79 42.08 2.51
C LEU A 369 11.93 42.00 3.78
N ARG A 370 11.44 40.81 4.15
CA ARG A 370 10.67 40.59 5.40
C ARG A 370 11.50 40.86 6.66
N GLN A 371 12.81 40.61 6.61
CA GLN A 371 13.75 40.95 7.68
C GLN A 371 14.15 42.44 7.69
N GLY A 372 13.59 43.26 6.79
CA GLY A 372 13.91 44.68 6.69
C GLY A 372 15.32 44.98 6.17
N ARG A 373 15.97 44.01 5.51
CA ARG A 373 17.30 44.18 4.92
C ARG A 373 17.18 44.75 3.50
N SER A 374 18.10 45.64 3.14
CA SER A 374 18.22 46.15 1.76
C SER A 374 18.75 45.06 0.84
N MET A 375 18.25 45.01 -0.40
CA MET A 375 18.79 44.08 -1.41
C MET A 375 20.27 44.40 -1.70
N PRO A 376 21.11 43.37 -1.93
CA PRO A 376 22.49 43.59 -2.37
C PRO A 376 22.56 44.35 -3.71
N PRO A 377 23.68 45.03 -4.01
CA PRO A 377 23.88 45.67 -5.31
C PRO A 377 23.66 44.68 -6.47
N GLU A 378 23.03 45.14 -7.56
CA GLU A 378 22.69 44.33 -8.75
C GLU A 378 21.63 43.24 -8.54
N VAL A 379 21.07 43.08 -7.33
CA VAL A 379 19.94 42.19 -7.05
C VAL A 379 18.63 42.99 -7.20
N PRO A 380 17.73 42.63 -8.13
CA PRO A 380 16.45 43.32 -8.29
C PRO A 380 15.52 43.08 -7.11
N ASP A 381 14.76 44.11 -6.71
CA ASP A 381 13.69 43.98 -5.73
C ASP A 381 12.61 42.97 -6.18
N PRO A 382 11.94 42.27 -5.25
CA PRO A 382 10.79 41.43 -5.56
C PRO A 382 9.71 42.21 -6.33
N GLY A 383 9.29 41.68 -7.48
CA GLY A 383 8.19 42.25 -8.26
C GLY A 383 6.82 42.09 -7.57
N PRO A 384 5.77 42.82 -8.01
CA PRO A 384 4.43 42.77 -7.41
C PRO A 384 3.82 41.37 -7.37
N ALA A 385 4.06 40.54 -8.41
CA ALA A 385 3.55 39.17 -8.45
C ALA A 385 4.15 38.29 -7.36
N LEU A 386 5.46 38.44 -7.11
CA LEU A 386 6.15 37.67 -6.07
C LEU A 386 5.74 38.13 -4.66
N LEU A 387 5.56 39.44 -4.46
CA LEU A 387 5.07 40.02 -3.21
C LEU A 387 3.64 39.58 -2.88
N ALA A 388 2.80 39.38 -3.90
CA ALA A 388 1.43 38.90 -3.75
C ALA A 388 1.31 37.37 -3.61
N SER A 389 2.44 36.64 -3.68
CA SER A 389 2.42 35.17 -3.61
C SER A 389 2.00 34.69 -2.21
N PRO A 390 1.01 33.79 -2.09
CA PRO A 390 0.47 33.32 -0.81
C PRO A 390 1.37 32.25 -0.15
N LEU A 391 2.66 32.53 -0.01
CA LEU A 391 3.63 31.61 0.59
C LEU A 391 3.54 31.65 2.12
N SER A 392 3.29 30.49 2.73
CA SER A 392 3.47 30.29 4.17
C SER A 392 4.94 30.46 4.56
N GLU A 393 5.20 30.71 5.85
CA GLU A 393 6.58 30.82 6.36
C GLU A 393 7.39 29.55 6.07
N THR A 394 6.79 28.37 6.25
CA THR A 394 7.42 27.09 5.93
C THR A 394 7.76 26.97 4.44
N MET A 395 6.84 27.32 3.54
CA MET A 395 7.09 27.26 2.08
C MET A 395 8.23 28.21 1.65
N LEU A 396 8.32 29.37 2.30
CA LEU A 396 9.41 30.31 2.07
C LEU A 396 10.75 29.76 2.58
N MET A 397 10.77 29.29 3.83
CA MET A 397 12.01 28.98 4.55
C MET A 397 12.64 27.65 4.16
N VAL A 398 11.84 26.62 3.85
CA VAL A 398 12.37 25.27 3.58
C VAL A 398 13.40 25.25 2.45
N PRO A 399 13.16 25.88 1.28
CA PRO A 399 14.18 25.96 0.24
C PRO A 399 15.45 26.70 0.68
N LEU A 400 15.32 27.76 1.50
CA LEU A 400 16.46 28.53 1.97
C LEU A 400 17.32 27.74 2.96
N ILE A 401 16.66 27.07 3.92
CA ILE A 401 17.33 26.20 4.89
C ILE A 401 18.00 25.04 4.17
N ASP A 402 17.35 24.41 3.19
CA ASP A 402 17.95 23.35 2.37
C ASP A 402 19.25 23.80 1.70
N ARG A 403 19.23 24.96 1.03
CA ARG A 403 20.42 25.50 0.35
C ARG A 403 21.51 25.88 1.36
N TYR A 404 21.14 26.47 2.49
CA TYR A 404 22.09 26.81 3.55
C TYR A 404 22.73 25.57 4.16
N ILE A 405 21.97 24.49 4.40
CA ILE A 405 22.49 23.21 4.88
C ILE A 405 23.43 22.60 3.84
N ARG A 406 22.96 22.36 2.60
CA ARG A 406 23.71 21.59 1.60
C ARG A 406 24.88 22.34 0.99
N HIS A 407 24.76 23.64 0.81
CA HIS A 407 25.76 24.44 0.09
C HIS A 407 26.58 25.33 1.02
N GLY A 408 26.09 25.59 2.23
CA GLY A 408 26.82 26.29 3.28
C GLY A 408 27.37 25.32 4.32
N LEU A 409 26.55 24.97 5.31
CA LEU A 409 26.95 24.30 6.55
C LEU A 409 27.68 22.98 6.31
N MET A 410 27.17 22.10 5.43
CA MET A 410 27.79 20.80 5.12
C MET A 410 29.10 20.90 4.32
N ARG A 411 29.38 22.06 3.72
CA ARG A 411 30.62 22.32 2.97
C ARG A 411 31.62 23.15 3.78
N SER A 412 31.26 23.53 5.01
CA SER A 412 32.13 24.26 5.91
C SER A 412 33.31 23.40 6.36
N GLU A 413 34.42 24.05 6.72
CA GLU A 413 35.53 23.38 7.39
C GLU A 413 35.26 23.18 8.90
N SER A 414 34.24 23.86 9.46
CA SER A 414 33.93 23.82 10.90
C SER A 414 33.03 22.64 11.27
N LYS A 415 33.44 21.91 12.31
CA LYS A 415 32.63 20.85 12.94
C LYS A 415 31.36 21.40 13.60
N ALA A 416 31.37 22.65 14.07
CA ALA A 416 30.20 23.28 14.66
C ALA A 416 29.10 23.52 13.61
N ASP A 417 29.47 23.87 12.38
CA ASP A 417 28.53 24.04 11.28
C ASP A 417 27.94 22.69 10.84
N HIS A 418 28.74 21.61 10.84
CA HIS A 418 28.23 20.25 10.63
C HIS A 418 27.23 19.84 11.73
N ALA A 419 27.51 20.14 12.99
CA ALA A 419 26.57 19.87 14.08
C ALA A 419 25.27 20.68 13.94
N LEU A 420 25.35 21.94 13.51
CA LEU A 420 24.18 22.77 13.21
C LEU A 420 23.38 22.21 12.02
N ALA A 421 24.05 21.73 10.97
CA ALA A 421 23.40 21.07 9.85
C ALA A 421 22.63 19.82 10.31
N GLU A 422 23.24 18.96 11.13
CA GLU A 422 22.57 17.77 11.65
C GLU A 422 21.40 18.11 12.59
N LYS A 423 21.53 19.17 13.41
CA LYS A 423 20.42 19.70 14.22
C LYS A 423 19.26 20.15 13.32
N ALA A 424 19.57 20.92 12.26
CA ALA A 424 18.58 21.44 11.33
C ALA A 424 17.87 20.33 10.54
N LYS A 425 18.62 19.33 10.06
CA LYS A 425 18.05 18.15 9.40
C LYS A 425 17.09 17.39 10.31
N LYS A 426 17.47 17.16 11.58
CA LYS A 426 16.61 16.49 12.55
C LYS A 426 15.31 17.25 12.80
N GLN A 427 15.38 18.57 12.93
CA GLN A 427 14.20 19.41 13.10
C GLN A 427 13.31 19.42 11.84
N LEU A 428 13.88 19.54 10.64
CA LEU A 428 13.11 19.46 9.39
C LEU A 428 12.40 18.10 9.22
N MET A 429 13.01 17.00 9.66
CA MET A 429 12.35 15.69 9.66
C MET A 429 11.09 15.66 10.54
N LEU A 430 11.04 16.44 11.62
CA LEU A 430 9.83 16.55 12.46
C LEU A 430 8.64 17.17 11.68
N TYR A 431 8.94 17.95 10.65
CA TYR A 431 7.98 18.56 9.72
C TYR A 431 7.73 17.74 8.46
N GLY A 432 8.29 16.53 8.37
CA GLY A 432 8.15 15.68 7.20
C GLY A 432 9.03 16.11 6.03
N ILE A 433 10.17 16.72 6.30
CA ILE A 433 11.13 17.13 5.27
C ILE A 433 12.49 16.49 5.55
N GLN A 434 12.94 15.65 4.61
CA GLN A 434 14.26 15.05 4.66
C GLN A 434 15.20 15.74 3.68
N VAL A 435 16.31 16.28 4.17
CA VAL A 435 17.38 16.85 3.33
C VAL A 435 18.31 15.73 2.87
N THR A 436 18.38 15.50 1.57
CA THR A 436 19.30 14.54 0.92
C THR A 436 20.43 15.28 0.22
N GLN A 437 21.38 14.58 -0.40
CA GLN A 437 22.45 15.25 -1.17
C GLN A 437 21.92 16.05 -2.36
N THR A 438 20.83 15.59 -2.99
CA THR A 438 20.26 16.20 -4.20
C THR A 438 19.16 17.22 -3.93
N GLY A 439 18.64 17.29 -2.70
CA GLY A 439 17.60 18.24 -2.31
C GLY A 439 16.71 17.71 -1.18
N THR A 440 15.60 18.41 -0.92
CA THR A 440 14.58 17.99 0.04
C THR A 440 13.62 16.96 -0.56
N ARG A 441 13.23 15.97 0.23
CA ARG A 441 12.14 15.05 -0.08
C ARG A 441 11.12 15.05 1.06
N PRO A 442 9.82 14.92 0.74
CA PRO A 442 8.82 14.61 1.77
C PRO A 442 9.19 13.32 2.50
N CYS A 443 9.03 13.30 3.81
CA CYS A 443 9.14 12.10 4.63
C CYS A 443 8.01 12.05 5.65
N ALA A 444 7.81 10.88 6.27
CA ALA A 444 6.79 10.71 7.29
C ALA A 444 7.12 11.55 8.55
N ALA A 445 6.33 12.58 8.81
CA ALA A 445 6.49 13.44 9.97
C ALA A 445 5.99 12.72 11.25
N PRO A 446 6.74 12.73 12.36
CA PRO A 446 6.27 12.31 13.67
C PRO A 446 4.95 12.97 14.10
N VAL A 447 4.75 14.25 13.79
CA VAL A 447 3.49 14.97 14.06
C VAL A 447 2.31 14.30 13.36
N THR A 448 2.45 13.96 12.07
CA THR A 448 1.41 13.24 11.32
C THR A 448 1.10 11.90 11.98
N ARG A 449 2.12 11.22 12.53
CA ARG A 449 1.96 9.97 13.27
C ARG A 449 1.18 10.14 14.57
N VAL A 450 1.45 11.19 15.33
CA VAL A 450 0.71 11.54 16.56
C VAL A 450 -0.76 11.82 16.23
N LEU A 451 -1.03 12.61 15.18
CA LEU A 451 -2.40 12.88 14.74
C LEU A 451 -3.10 11.61 14.24
N ALA A 452 -2.39 10.78 13.48
CA ALA A 452 -2.87 9.52 12.94
C ALA A 452 -3.27 8.52 14.04
N TYR A 453 -2.48 8.43 15.10
CA TYR A 453 -2.62 7.40 16.15
C TYR A 453 -3.02 7.97 17.51
N SER A 454 -3.63 9.16 17.48
CA SER A 454 -4.06 9.87 18.67
C SER A 454 -4.94 9.00 19.57
N GLU A 455 -4.70 9.10 20.88
CA GLU A 455 -5.54 8.47 21.91
C GLU A 455 -7.01 8.88 21.77
N GLY A 456 -7.29 10.09 21.27
CA GLY A 456 -8.65 10.57 21.02
C GLY A 456 -9.48 9.63 20.13
N LYS A 457 -8.84 8.90 19.20
CA LYS A 457 -9.50 7.89 18.36
C LYS A 457 -9.98 6.69 19.17
N ARG A 458 -9.18 6.22 20.13
CA ARG A 458 -9.52 5.09 21.01
C ARG A 458 -10.68 5.44 21.95
N ILE A 459 -10.69 6.67 22.45
CA ILE A 459 -11.82 7.19 23.26
C ILE A 459 -13.09 7.28 22.42
N ALA A 460 -13.00 7.83 21.20
CA ALA A 460 -14.14 7.93 20.29
C ALA A 460 -14.69 6.55 19.89
N LEU A 461 -13.82 5.56 19.66
CA LEU A 461 -14.23 4.20 19.35
C LEU A 461 -15.19 3.63 20.41
N LYS A 462 -14.87 3.79 21.70
CA LYS A 462 -15.75 3.33 22.79
C LYS A 462 -17.12 3.99 22.69
N HIS A 463 -17.15 5.30 22.46
CA HIS A 463 -18.40 6.05 22.33
C HIS A 463 -19.25 5.61 21.13
N ILE A 464 -18.60 5.34 19.98
CA ILE A 464 -19.26 4.80 18.78
C ILE A 464 -19.88 3.45 19.11
N LEU A 465 -19.10 2.52 19.68
CA LEU A 465 -19.59 1.18 20.00
C LEU A 465 -20.73 1.21 21.01
N GLU A 466 -20.63 2.01 22.08
CA GLU A 466 -21.71 2.17 23.07
C GLU A 466 -23.00 2.70 22.43
N THR A 467 -22.89 3.62 21.46
CA THR A 467 -24.04 4.17 20.72
C THR A 467 -24.67 3.11 19.81
N GLU A 468 -23.86 2.35 19.08
CA GLU A 468 -24.33 1.26 18.23
C GLU A 468 -24.98 0.14 19.07
N MET A 469 -24.40 -0.19 20.22
CA MET A 469 -24.96 -1.18 21.15
C MET A 469 -26.35 -0.81 21.65
N GLN A 470 -26.62 0.47 21.90
CA GLN A 470 -27.95 0.94 22.32
C GLN A 470 -29.01 0.71 21.23
N THR A 471 -28.61 0.74 19.95
CA THR A 471 -29.51 0.59 18.81
C THR A 471 -29.67 -0.87 18.38
N LEU A 472 -28.56 -1.60 18.29
CA LEU A 472 -28.51 -2.96 17.75
C LEU A 472 -28.68 -4.06 18.80
N GLY A 473 -28.46 -3.73 20.09
CA GLY A 473 -28.51 -4.69 21.19
C GLY A 473 -27.60 -5.89 20.95
N ASP A 474 -28.10 -7.10 21.22
CA ASP A 474 -27.36 -8.36 21.02
C ASP A 474 -27.07 -8.72 19.54
N GLY A 475 -27.74 -8.03 18.61
CA GLY A 475 -27.54 -8.20 17.17
C GLY A 475 -26.26 -7.57 16.65
N ILE A 476 -25.57 -6.75 17.44
CA ILE A 476 -24.34 -6.06 17.01
C ILE A 476 -23.23 -7.05 16.61
N ARG A 477 -22.57 -6.73 15.51
CA ARG A 477 -21.42 -7.44 14.94
C ARG A 477 -20.46 -6.37 14.43
N ALA A 478 -19.59 -5.96 15.33
CA ALA A 478 -18.65 -4.87 15.12
C ALA A 478 -17.29 -5.37 14.65
N VAL A 479 -16.71 -4.64 13.70
CA VAL A 479 -15.36 -4.88 13.20
C VAL A 479 -14.60 -3.58 13.27
N ILE A 480 -13.41 -3.63 13.88
CA ILE A 480 -12.52 -2.49 14.01
C ILE A 480 -11.25 -2.79 13.22
N VAL A 481 -10.92 -1.92 12.28
CA VAL A 481 -9.77 -2.07 11.39
C VAL A 481 -8.69 -1.05 11.73
N THR A 482 -7.44 -1.50 11.86
CA THR A 482 -6.26 -0.66 12.10
C THR A 482 -5.18 -0.87 11.02
N ASP A 483 -4.19 0.01 10.93
CA ASP A 483 -3.10 -0.13 9.94
C ASP A 483 -2.19 -1.34 10.22
N PHE A 484 -1.85 -1.54 11.50
CA PHE A 484 -0.86 -2.53 11.94
C PHE A 484 -1.23 -3.18 13.27
N GLU A 485 -0.56 -4.29 13.56
CA GLU A 485 -0.71 -5.00 14.84
C GLU A 485 -0.10 -4.18 15.99
N ARG A 486 1.13 -3.71 15.79
CA ARG A 486 1.91 -2.87 16.70
C ARG A 486 2.64 -1.80 15.91
N THR A 487 2.90 -0.69 16.59
CA THR A 487 3.62 0.46 16.06
C THR A 487 5.10 0.24 16.35
N SER A 488 5.98 0.41 15.36
CA SER A 488 7.40 0.60 15.68
C SER A 488 7.58 2.05 16.13
N SER A 489 7.48 2.31 17.44
CA SER A 489 7.83 3.61 17.99
C SER A 489 9.24 3.97 17.53
N THR A 490 9.39 5.13 16.88
CA THR A 490 10.71 5.70 16.65
C THR A 490 11.06 6.47 17.92
N ALA A 491 12.34 6.47 18.32
CA ALA A 491 12.84 7.17 19.52
C ALA A 491 12.45 8.66 19.63
N LEU A 492 11.90 9.25 18.57
CA LEU A 492 11.44 10.64 18.48
C LEU A 492 10.05 10.87 19.09
N VAL A 493 9.27 9.82 19.42
CA VAL A 493 7.88 9.94 19.91
C VAL A 493 7.58 9.06 21.13
N GLU A 494 8.58 8.33 21.65
CA GLU A 494 8.43 7.37 22.77
C GLU A 494 7.81 7.97 24.05
N ASN A 495 7.97 9.27 24.28
CA ASN A 495 7.42 9.93 25.47
C ASN A 495 5.98 10.44 25.29
N VAL A 496 5.42 10.33 24.09
CA VAL A 496 4.09 10.89 23.74
C VAL A 496 3.14 9.80 23.25
N LEU A 497 3.66 8.86 22.45
CA LEU A 497 2.92 7.69 22.01
C LEU A 497 3.45 6.45 22.74
N ASP A 498 2.54 5.65 23.27
CA ASP A 498 2.82 4.28 23.72
C ASP A 498 3.38 3.43 22.55
N ASP A 499 4.21 2.44 22.85
CA ASP A 499 4.82 1.52 21.87
C ASP A 499 3.75 0.75 21.06
N GLU A 500 2.52 0.67 21.58
CA GLU A 500 1.38 0.03 20.93
C GLU A 500 0.39 1.05 20.29
N ALA A 501 0.66 2.36 20.36
CA ALA A 501 -0.28 3.42 19.99
C ALA A 501 -0.72 3.37 18.51
N GLY A 502 -2.03 3.34 18.27
CA GLY A 502 -2.62 3.19 16.94
C GLY A 502 -2.65 1.76 16.40
N GLY A 503 -2.08 0.80 17.15
CA GLY A 503 -2.05 -0.60 16.76
C GLY A 503 -3.32 -1.34 17.19
N ALA A 504 -3.58 -2.48 16.54
CA ALA A 504 -4.69 -3.37 16.88
C ALA A 504 -4.67 -3.73 18.38
N ILE A 505 -3.48 -3.98 18.95
CA ILE A 505 -3.35 -4.37 20.36
C ILE A 505 -3.79 -3.26 21.32
N ALA A 506 -3.37 -2.02 21.07
CA ALA A 506 -3.79 -0.92 21.94
C ALA A 506 -5.29 -0.63 21.81
N VAL A 507 -5.86 -0.78 20.60
CA VAL A 507 -7.31 -0.71 20.39
C VAL A 507 -8.02 -1.80 21.17
N PHE A 508 -7.59 -3.06 21.05
CA PHE A 508 -8.16 -4.19 21.78
C PHE A 508 -8.12 -3.97 23.29
N ARG A 509 -6.96 -3.57 23.85
CA ARG A 509 -6.82 -3.27 25.28
C ARG A 509 -7.74 -2.13 25.73
N GLU A 510 -7.93 -1.11 24.91
CA GLU A 510 -8.86 -0.02 25.22
C GLU A 510 -10.30 -0.52 25.36
N LEU A 511 -10.75 -1.43 24.50
CA LEU A 511 -12.11 -1.98 24.54
C LEU A 511 -12.42 -2.64 25.89
N LEU A 512 -11.43 -3.35 26.45
CA LEU A 512 -11.52 -4.03 27.75
C LEU A 512 -11.61 -3.06 28.95
N THR A 513 -11.32 -1.77 28.75
CA THR A 513 -11.39 -0.77 29.84
C THR A 513 -12.81 -0.31 30.16
N SER A 514 -13.77 -0.51 29.26
CA SER A 514 -15.17 -0.11 29.45
C SER A 514 -16.06 -1.32 29.64
N GLU A 515 -16.66 -1.47 30.83
CA GLU A 515 -17.60 -2.56 31.15
C GLU A 515 -18.77 -2.66 30.15
N ALA A 516 -19.14 -1.55 29.50
CA ALA A 516 -20.19 -1.58 28.48
C ALA A 516 -19.71 -2.26 27.19
N VAL A 517 -18.53 -1.88 26.71
CA VAL A 517 -17.96 -2.34 25.43
C VAL A 517 -17.35 -3.74 25.55
N ASP A 518 -16.83 -4.07 26.72
CA ASP A 518 -16.27 -5.39 27.08
C ASP A 518 -17.30 -6.52 26.82
N ARG A 519 -18.59 -6.26 27.06
CA ARG A 519 -19.71 -7.20 26.78
C ARG A 519 -19.88 -7.58 25.30
N LEU A 520 -19.13 -6.95 24.40
CA LEU A 520 -19.02 -7.41 23.02
C LEU A 520 -18.13 -8.65 22.87
N ASP A 521 -17.49 -9.09 23.95
CA ASP A 521 -16.56 -10.21 24.00
C ASP A 521 -15.46 -10.05 22.91
N PRO A 522 -14.67 -8.95 22.92
CA PRO A 522 -13.78 -8.64 21.81
C PRO A 522 -12.70 -9.71 21.58
N ILE A 523 -12.36 -9.93 20.31
CA ILE A 523 -11.20 -10.73 19.90
C ILE A 523 -10.31 -9.86 19.02
N LEU A 524 -9.00 -9.90 19.27
CA LEU A 524 -8.02 -9.42 18.31
C LEU A 524 -7.52 -10.56 17.44
N MET A 525 -7.52 -10.35 16.13
CA MET A 525 -6.98 -11.28 15.16
C MET A 525 -6.10 -10.56 14.14
N THR A 526 -4.83 -10.95 14.08
CA THR A 526 -3.88 -10.53 13.04
C THR A 526 -3.25 -11.74 12.38
N GLY A 527 -2.40 -11.52 11.37
CA GLY A 527 -1.67 -12.60 10.69
C GLY A 527 -0.76 -13.46 11.60
N SER A 528 -0.50 -13.03 12.84
CA SER A 528 0.39 -13.75 13.76
C SER A 528 -0.13 -13.89 15.19
N THR A 529 -1.14 -13.12 15.59
CA THR A 529 -1.59 -13.00 16.98
C THR A 529 -3.11 -13.15 17.07
N VAL A 530 -3.54 -13.93 18.07
CA VAL A 530 -4.94 -14.00 18.51
C VAL A 530 -4.98 -13.64 19.99
N LEU A 531 -5.64 -12.53 20.33
CA LEU A 531 -5.94 -12.17 21.72
C LEU A 531 -7.43 -12.29 21.96
N VAL A 532 -7.79 -12.77 23.14
CA VAL A 532 -9.18 -13.06 23.51
C VAL A 532 -9.42 -12.47 24.87
N ASP A 533 -10.57 -11.83 25.03
CA ASP A 533 -11.07 -11.38 26.32
C ASP A 533 -11.12 -12.53 27.36
N ASP A 534 -10.83 -12.21 28.63
CA ASP A 534 -10.64 -13.22 29.68
C ASP A 534 -11.93 -13.97 30.03
N ASP A 535 -13.07 -13.28 30.03
CA ASP A 535 -14.39 -13.84 30.31
C ASP A 535 -14.97 -14.67 29.14
N LEU A 536 -14.42 -14.47 27.93
CA LEU A 536 -14.80 -15.17 26.72
C LEU A 536 -14.06 -16.51 26.60
N VAL A 537 -12.82 -16.62 27.09
CA VAL A 537 -11.98 -17.83 26.96
C VAL A 537 -12.70 -19.12 27.37
N PRO A 538 -13.42 -19.20 28.51
CA PRO A 538 -14.12 -20.42 28.92
C PRO A 538 -15.19 -20.89 27.94
N ARG A 539 -15.79 -19.97 27.17
CA ARG A 539 -16.81 -20.25 26.15
C ARG A 539 -16.19 -20.50 24.78
N LEU A 540 -15.14 -19.75 24.43
CA LEU A 540 -14.51 -19.77 23.11
C LEU A 540 -13.62 -20.99 22.90
N LEU A 541 -12.73 -21.30 23.86
CA LEU A 541 -11.71 -22.33 23.67
C LEU A 541 -12.30 -23.73 23.42
N PRO A 542 -13.40 -24.16 24.07
CA PRO A 542 -14.09 -25.41 23.72
C PRO A 542 -14.64 -25.42 22.30
N ARG A 543 -15.18 -24.29 21.81
CA ARG A 543 -15.70 -24.16 20.44
C ARG A 543 -14.58 -24.24 19.41
N MET A 544 -13.44 -23.59 19.66
CA MET A 544 -12.25 -23.68 18.80
C MET A 544 -11.74 -25.12 18.67
N LYS A 545 -11.71 -25.87 19.78
CA LYS A 545 -11.32 -27.29 19.77
C LYS A 545 -12.30 -28.13 18.95
N ALA A 546 -13.60 -27.95 19.16
CA ALA A 546 -14.63 -28.67 18.41
C ALA A 546 -14.54 -28.39 16.89
N TRP A 547 -14.27 -27.15 16.51
CA TRP A 547 -14.08 -26.75 15.12
C TRP A 547 -12.87 -27.43 14.48
N VAL A 548 -11.71 -27.42 15.17
CA VAL A 548 -10.49 -28.11 14.72
C VAL A 548 -10.73 -29.62 14.53
N ASP A 549 -11.44 -30.25 15.47
CA ASP A 549 -11.77 -31.67 15.39
C ASP A 549 -12.72 -31.97 14.21
N GLN A 550 -13.71 -31.10 13.97
CA GLN A 550 -14.68 -31.22 12.88
C GLN A 550 -14.01 -31.09 11.51
N GLU A 551 -13.08 -30.14 11.35
CA GLU A 551 -12.33 -29.91 10.12
C GLU A 551 -11.12 -30.85 9.97
N GLN A 552 -10.94 -31.79 10.91
CA GLN A 552 -9.85 -32.79 10.92
C GLN A 552 -8.45 -32.16 10.87
N LEU A 553 -8.27 -31.00 11.51
CA LEU A 553 -7.02 -30.25 11.51
C LEU A 553 -6.12 -30.65 12.69
N VAL A 554 -4.80 -30.53 12.53
CA VAL A 554 -3.82 -30.83 13.57
C VAL A 554 -3.35 -29.54 14.23
N VAL A 555 -4.09 -29.10 15.25
CA VAL A 555 -3.77 -27.92 16.06
C VAL A 555 -3.89 -28.23 17.55
N ARG A 556 -2.81 -27.97 18.31
CA ARG A 556 -2.84 -27.94 19.77
C ARG A 556 -2.87 -26.48 20.25
N PHE A 557 -3.87 -26.12 21.02
CA PHE A 557 -3.97 -24.79 21.61
C PHE A 557 -3.11 -24.64 22.87
N GLU A 558 -2.38 -23.54 22.96
CA GLU A 558 -1.74 -23.03 24.16
C GLU A 558 -2.40 -21.72 24.54
N ASP A 559 -2.83 -21.66 25.79
CA ASP A 559 -3.43 -20.47 26.39
C ASP A 559 -2.40 -19.82 27.31
N GLN A 560 -2.12 -18.54 27.06
CA GLN A 560 -1.28 -17.72 27.90
C GLN A 560 -2.09 -16.57 28.49
N VAL A 561 -2.28 -16.62 29.80
CA VAL A 561 -2.91 -15.56 30.58
C VAL A 561 -2.02 -14.32 30.59
N LEU A 562 -2.60 -13.17 30.28
CA LEU A 562 -2.03 -11.84 30.39
C LEU A 562 -2.93 -11.00 31.32
N ASP A 563 -2.58 -9.74 31.55
CA ASP A 563 -3.35 -8.87 32.45
C ASP A 563 -4.66 -8.42 31.79
N GLY A 564 -5.77 -9.05 32.18
CA GLY A 564 -7.12 -8.76 31.67
C GLY A 564 -7.49 -9.40 30.34
N TYR A 565 -6.66 -10.27 29.76
CA TYR A 565 -6.96 -10.99 28.52
C TYR A 565 -6.01 -12.17 28.32
N HIS A 566 -6.29 -13.00 27.32
CA HIS A 566 -5.53 -14.20 27.01
C HIS A 566 -4.92 -14.12 25.62
N ARG A 567 -3.71 -14.66 25.46
CA ARG A 567 -3.09 -14.90 24.15
C ARG A 567 -3.24 -16.37 23.79
N ILE A 568 -4.01 -16.64 22.73
CA ILE A 568 -4.21 -18.00 22.23
C ILE A 568 -3.22 -18.27 21.09
N ARG A 569 -2.41 -19.32 21.25
CA ARG A 569 -1.49 -19.81 20.23
C ARG A 569 -1.88 -21.22 19.81
N GLY A 570 -1.85 -21.49 18.51
CA GLY A 570 -1.92 -22.86 18.00
C GLY A 570 -0.54 -23.38 17.66
N ILE A 571 -0.30 -24.65 17.97
CA ILE A 571 0.90 -25.39 17.59
C ILE A 571 0.48 -26.51 16.67
N GLY A 572 1.07 -26.54 15.49
CA GLY A 572 0.79 -27.53 14.47
C GLY A 572 0.92 -26.92 13.07
N LYS A 573 1.02 -27.79 12.06
CA LYS A 573 1.12 -27.38 10.66
C LYS A 573 -0.12 -26.64 10.15
N ASP A 574 -1.27 -26.86 10.81
CA ASP A 574 -2.56 -26.33 10.39
C ASP A 574 -2.95 -25.05 11.15
N TRP A 575 -2.10 -24.55 12.07
CA TRP A 575 -2.25 -23.22 12.66
C TRP A 575 -1.71 -22.14 11.73
N VAL A 576 -2.45 -21.89 10.66
CA VAL A 576 -2.12 -20.91 9.62
C VAL A 576 -3.22 -19.85 9.50
N PRO A 577 -2.90 -18.63 9.01
CA PRO A 577 -3.85 -17.53 8.88
C PRO A 577 -5.20 -17.91 8.29
N ARG A 578 -5.18 -18.69 7.22
CA ARG A 578 -6.39 -19.17 6.56
C ARG A 578 -7.35 -19.91 7.52
N ASN A 579 -6.83 -20.81 8.36
CA ASN A 579 -7.66 -21.69 9.18
C ASN A 579 -8.23 -20.96 10.40
N TYR A 580 -7.39 -20.23 11.15
CA TYR A 580 -7.89 -19.52 12.33
C TYR A 580 -8.77 -18.34 11.95
N THR A 581 -8.54 -17.69 10.81
CA THR A 581 -9.42 -16.63 10.30
C THR A 581 -10.80 -17.18 10.00
N ARG A 582 -10.88 -18.31 9.28
CA ARG A 582 -12.16 -18.99 9.01
C ARG A 582 -12.88 -19.36 10.31
N MET A 583 -12.19 -20.03 11.23
CA MET A 583 -12.74 -20.44 12.53
C MET A 583 -13.29 -19.24 13.32
N LEU A 584 -12.51 -18.19 13.50
CA LEU A 584 -12.94 -17.01 14.28
C LEU A 584 -14.07 -16.25 13.57
N THR A 585 -14.09 -16.23 12.24
CA THR A 585 -15.18 -15.64 11.46
C THR A 585 -16.49 -16.40 11.64
N GLU A 586 -16.46 -17.74 11.64
CA GLU A 586 -17.65 -18.56 11.92
C GLU A 586 -18.18 -18.30 13.33
N LEU A 587 -17.30 -18.26 14.34
CA LEU A 587 -17.67 -17.96 15.72
C LEU A 587 -18.24 -16.54 15.90
N PHE A 588 -17.72 -15.56 15.16
CA PHE A 588 -18.27 -14.20 15.10
C PHE A 588 -19.66 -14.17 14.44
N GLN A 589 -19.85 -14.89 13.35
CA GLN A 589 -21.16 -15.00 12.70
C GLN A 589 -22.19 -15.67 13.63
N GLU A 590 -21.79 -16.69 14.40
CA GLU A 590 -22.64 -17.30 15.44
C GLU A 590 -22.97 -16.34 16.60
N GLY A 591 -22.12 -15.35 16.86
CA GLY A 591 -22.24 -14.43 18.00
C GLY A 591 -21.56 -14.89 19.27
N VAL A 592 -20.60 -15.82 19.17
CA VAL A 592 -19.74 -16.20 20.30
C VAL A 592 -18.86 -15.02 20.71
N THR A 593 -18.36 -14.27 19.72
CA THR A 593 -17.83 -12.91 19.88
C THR A 593 -18.69 -11.96 19.04
N LYS A 594 -18.86 -10.72 19.49
CA LYS A 594 -19.60 -9.68 18.77
C LYS A 594 -18.69 -8.57 18.24
N CYS A 595 -17.39 -8.62 18.55
CA CYS A 595 -16.42 -7.59 18.17
C CYS A 595 -15.08 -8.21 17.74
N ILE A 596 -14.64 -7.93 16.52
CA ILE A 596 -13.31 -8.29 16.03
C ILE A 596 -12.47 -7.04 15.82
N VAL A 597 -11.25 -7.03 16.36
CA VAL A 597 -10.20 -6.05 16.05
C VAL A 597 -9.16 -6.71 15.16
N GLY A 598 -8.78 -6.09 14.05
CA GLY A 598 -7.73 -6.61 13.20
C GLY A 598 -7.12 -5.56 12.30
N THR A 599 -6.14 -5.98 11.49
CA THR A 599 -5.45 -5.06 10.58
C THR A 599 -6.13 -4.99 9.22
N ARG A 600 -5.97 -3.86 8.51
CA ARG A 600 -6.43 -3.68 7.13
C ARG A 600 -5.92 -4.78 6.21
N GLY A 601 -4.67 -5.22 6.39
CA GLY A 601 -4.10 -6.29 5.57
C GLY A 601 -4.76 -7.67 5.76
N LEU A 602 -5.45 -7.91 6.88
CA LEU A 602 -6.16 -9.17 7.12
C LEU A 602 -7.68 -9.04 6.91
N LEU A 603 -8.28 -7.94 7.36
CA LEU A 603 -9.74 -7.75 7.38
C LEU A 603 -10.24 -6.75 6.32
N GLY A 604 -9.36 -5.92 5.75
CA GLY A 604 -9.73 -4.85 4.83
C GLY A 604 -10.01 -5.31 3.41
N GLU A 605 -9.38 -6.41 2.96
CA GLU A 605 -9.56 -6.95 1.62
C GLU A 605 -9.79 -8.47 1.65
N GLY A 606 -10.96 -8.90 1.17
CA GLY A 606 -11.23 -10.31 0.93
C GLY A 606 -11.65 -11.15 2.12
N TRP A 607 -11.82 -10.52 3.28
CA TRP A 607 -12.47 -11.14 4.42
C TRP A 607 -14.01 -11.07 4.25
N ASP A 608 -14.69 -12.19 4.45
CA ASP A 608 -16.13 -12.34 4.19
C ASP A 608 -16.84 -12.74 5.48
N ALA A 609 -17.57 -11.80 6.08
CA ALA A 609 -18.47 -12.07 7.19
C ALA A 609 -19.84 -11.42 6.95
N SER A 610 -20.83 -12.26 6.64
CA SER A 610 -22.15 -11.82 6.19
C SER A 610 -22.99 -11.08 7.24
N ARG A 611 -22.60 -11.19 8.52
CA ARG A 611 -23.36 -10.64 9.65
C ARG A 611 -22.81 -9.34 10.20
N ILE A 612 -21.72 -8.79 9.64
CA ILE A 612 -21.20 -7.48 10.04
C ILE A 612 -22.29 -6.44 9.86
N ASN A 613 -22.48 -5.59 10.86
CA ASN A 613 -23.39 -4.45 10.79
C ASN A 613 -22.81 -3.17 11.38
N VAL A 614 -21.58 -3.22 11.93
CA VAL A 614 -20.82 -2.05 12.35
C VAL A 614 -19.38 -2.22 11.89
N LEU A 615 -18.86 -1.26 11.12
CA LEU A 615 -17.46 -1.17 10.74
C LEU A 615 -16.91 0.16 11.26
N VAL A 616 -15.84 0.09 12.06
CA VAL A 616 -15.09 1.27 12.49
C VAL A 616 -13.70 1.21 11.88
N ASP A 617 -13.43 2.11 10.94
CA ASP A 617 -12.13 2.24 10.31
C ASP A 617 -11.27 3.26 11.06
N LEU A 618 -10.19 2.79 11.69
CA LEU A 618 -9.21 3.61 12.41
C LEU A 618 -7.91 3.79 11.62
N THR A 619 -7.86 3.29 10.38
CA THR A 619 -6.68 3.35 9.52
C THR A 619 -6.30 4.79 9.18
N THR A 620 -5.05 4.97 8.76
CA THR A 620 -4.60 6.26 8.26
C THR A 620 -5.07 6.45 6.82
N VAL A 621 -5.58 7.65 6.53
CA VAL A 621 -5.80 8.08 5.15
C VAL A 621 -4.43 8.25 4.52
N THR A 622 -4.01 7.25 3.75
CA THR A 622 -2.84 7.34 2.86
C THR A 622 -3.27 8.14 1.64
N THR A 623 -2.95 9.42 1.62
CA THR A 623 -3.01 10.28 0.42
C THR A 623 -1.85 10.02 -0.51
#